data_AF-A0A2N7R4R1-F1
#
_entry.id   AF-A0A2N7R4R1-F1
#
_cell.length_a   1.000
_cell.length_b   1.000
_cell.length_c   1.000
_cell.angle_alpha   90.00
_cell.angle_beta   90.00
_cell.angle_gamma   90.00
#
_symmetry.space_group_name_H-M   'P 1'
#
loop_
_entity.id
_entity.type
_entity.pdbx_description
1 polymer ?
#
loop_
_entity_poly.entity_id
_entity_poly.type
_entity_poly.pdbx_seq_one_letter_code
_entity_poly.pdbx_strand_id
1 'polypeptide(L)'
;MNNPLDLEQVITSTRTILAQLLVMGAEEIDEHSSIVEDLGADSLDIVDLSFQLGRQYGCTLPKTSVLDHAIAVCGDASEFLANGRITENGKTLLEQSLSAYAPDQLKAGMQPAQVFAATTVLNWAQQCRNLFNYLPASCPDCNAHQAVLNERQQVVCGACSARLTPADGDEVSRQLVEQFVATHVKETV
;
A
#
# COMPACT_ATOMS: atom_id res chain seq x y z
N MET A 1 13.84 -12.10 3.00
CA MET A 1 14.80 -11.60 1.98
C MET A 1 14.81 -10.08 2.01
N ASN A 2 15.78 -9.42 1.38
CA ASN A 2 15.76 -7.95 1.21
C ASN A 2 14.59 -7.53 0.29
N ASN A 3 14.11 -6.30 0.45
CA ASN A 3 13.26 -5.65 -0.54
C ASN A 3 14.15 -5.01 -1.63
N PRO A 4 14.09 -5.46 -2.89
CA PRO A 4 14.92 -4.90 -3.96
C PRO A 4 14.28 -3.72 -4.69
N LEU A 5 13.06 -3.31 -4.31
CA LEU A 5 12.36 -2.21 -4.96
C LEU A 5 12.83 -0.85 -4.43
N ASP A 6 13.29 -0.03 -5.36
CA ASP A 6 13.54 1.38 -5.14
C ASP A 6 12.25 2.20 -5.24
N LEU A 7 12.05 3.18 -4.35
CA LEU A 7 10.80 3.92 -4.28
C LEU A 7 10.62 4.86 -5.49
N GLU A 8 11.66 5.54 -5.95
CA GLU A 8 11.57 6.46 -7.10
C GLU A 8 11.19 5.69 -8.37
N GLN A 9 11.70 4.47 -8.52
CA GLN A 9 11.33 3.59 -9.62
C GLN A 9 9.85 3.17 -9.56
N VAL A 10 9.32 2.87 -8.37
CA VAL A 10 7.90 2.52 -8.21
C VAL A 10 7.02 3.75 -8.46
N ILE A 11 7.40 4.94 -7.99
CA ILE A 11 6.71 6.20 -8.30
C ILE A 11 6.64 6.42 -9.81
N THR A 12 7.75 6.23 -10.53
CA THR A 12 7.80 6.36 -11.99
C THR A 12 6.85 5.39 -12.69
N SER A 13 6.78 4.14 -12.22
CA SER A 13 5.84 3.14 -12.74
C SER A 13 4.39 3.53 -12.46
N THR A 14 4.07 3.96 -11.23
CA THR A 14 2.73 4.42 -10.84
C THR A 14 2.28 5.60 -11.72
N ARG A 15 3.15 6.60 -11.95
CA ARG A 15 2.88 7.74 -12.84
C ARG A 15 2.62 7.27 -14.27
N THR A 16 3.42 6.34 -14.78
CA THR A 16 3.27 5.81 -16.14
C THR A 16 1.93 5.08 -16.32
N ILE A 17 1.52 4.29 -15.33
CA ILE A 17 0.24 3.59 -15.33
C ILE A 17 -0.92 4.59 -15.29
N LEU A 18 -0.87 5.56 -14.37
CA LEU A 18 -1.90 6.60 -14.25
C LEU A 18 -2.02 7.46 -15.51
N ALA A 19 -0.91 7.83 -16.15
CA ALA A 19 -0.90 8.56 -17.41
C ALA A 19 -1.66 7.81 -18.51
N GLN A 20 -1.53 6.48 -18.56
CA GLN A 20 -2.27 5.63 -19.50
C GLN A 20 -3.76 5.52 -19.16
N LEU A 21 -4.09 5.34 -17.88
CA LEU A 21 -5.48 5.20 -17.42
C LEU A 21 -6.26 6.50 -17.63
N LEU A 22 -5.66 7.62 -17.24
CA LEU A 22 -6.30 8.94 -17.24
C LEU A 22 -6.10 9.70 -18.55
N VAL A 23 -5.40 9.10 -19.53
CA VAL A 23 -5.16 9.66 -20.86
C VAL A 23 -4.52 11.06 -20.79
N MET A 24 -3.41 11.17 -20.06
CA MET A 24 -2.63 12.41 -19.85
C MET A 24 -1.12 12.16 -19.91
N GLY A 25 -0.31 13.22 -19.95
CA GLY A 25 1.16 13.10 -19.92
C GLY A 25 1.68 12.65 -18.56
N ALA A 26 2.70 11.78 -18.52
CA ALA A 26 3.31 11.35 -17.27
C ALA A 26 4.04 12.50 -16.53
N GLU A 27 4.48 13.50 -17.28
CA GLU A 27 5.04 14.77 -16.80
C GLU A 27 4.02 15.66 -16.10
N GLU A 28 2.71 15.46 -16.35
CA GLU A 28 1.62 16.21 -15.71
C GLU A 28 1.25 15.63 -14.33
N ILE A 29 1.78 14.45 -14.00
CA ILE A 29 1.48 13.74 -12.75
C ILE A 29 2.63 13.92 -11.77
N ASP A 30 2.39 14.65 -10.68
CA ASP A 30 3.32 14.80 -9.57
C ASP A 30 3.12 13.67 -8.53
N GLU A 31 4.19 13.30 -7.81
CA GLU A 31 4.11 12.24 -6.80
C GLU A 31 3.23 12.61 -5.60
N HIS A 32 3.04 13.91 -5.34
CA HIS A 32 2.19 14.42 -4.28
C HIS A 32 0.77 14.75 -4.74
N SER A 33 0.46 14.62 -6.04
CA SER A 33 -0.91 14.79 -6.54
C SER A 33 -1.84 13.75 -5.93
N SER A 34 -3.00 14.21 -5.44
CA SER A 34 -4.13 13.33 -5.14
C SER A 34 -4.61 12.69 -6.43
N ILE A 35 -4.65 11.36 -6.45
CA ILE A 35 -5.10 10.63 -7.64
C ILE A 35 -6.58 10.91 -7.93
N VAL A 36 -7.38 11.15 -6.88
CA VAL A 36 -8.81 11.41 -7.01
C VAL A 36 -9.11 12.89 -7.20
N GLU A 37 -8.61 13.75 -6.31
CA GLU A 37 -8.96 15.17 -6.29
C GLU A 37 -8.24 15.98 -7.36
N ASP A 38 -6.94 15.71 -7.59
CA ASP A 38 -6.14 16.49 -8.54
C ASP A 38 -6.16 15.88 -9.94
N LEU A 39 -6.08 14.54 -10.05
CA LEU A 39 -6.01 13.85 -11.35
C LEU A 39 -7.38 13.38 -11.86
N GLY A 40 -8.42 13.44 -11.03
CA GLY A 40 -9.79 13.09 -11.43
C GLY A 40 -10.04 11.61 -11.66
N ALA A 41 -9.22 10.72 -11.09
CA ALA A 41 -9.43 9.28 -11.20
C ALA A 41 -10.71 8.85 -10.48
N ASP A 42 -11.47 7.95 -11.11
CA ASP A 42 -12.63 7.33 -10.50
C ASP A 42 -12.29 5.98 -9.83
N SER A 43 -13.30 5.32 -9.26
CA SER A 43 -13.10 4.03 -8.58
C SER A 43 -12.57 2.91 -9.49
N LEU A 44 -12.94 2.92 -10.77
CA LEU A 44 -12.50 1.92 -11.73
C LEU A 44 -11.03 2.12 -12.08
N ASP A 45 -10.60 3.37 -12.25
CA ASP A 45 -9.19 3.72 -12.45
C ASP A 45 -8.31 3.22 -11.29
N ILE A 46 -8.80 3.35 -10.05
CA ILE A 46 -8.08 2.87 -8.87
C ILE A 46 -7.97 1.33 -8.84
N VAL A 47 -9.03 0.62 -9.23
CA VAL A 47 -9.00 -0.84 -9.36
C VAL A 47 -7.99 -1.26 -10.44
N ASP A 48 -7.98 -0.57 -11.58
CA ASP A 48 -7.06 -0.87 -12.68
C ASP A 48 -5.61 -0.50 -12.33
N LEU A 49 -5.37 0.59 -11.61
CA LEU A 49 -4.05 0.94 -11.07
C LEU A 49 -3.51 -0.19 -10.18
N SER A 50 -4.32 -0.66 -9.25
CA SER A 50 -3.98 -1.77 -8.35
C SER A 50 -3.62 -3.04 -9.13
N PHE A 51 -4.42 -3.39 -10.14
CA PHE A 51 -4.17 -4.55 -10.98
C PHE A 51 -2.89 -4.41 -11.82
N GLN A 52 -2.65 -3.25 -12.42
CA GLN A 52 -1.48 -3.00 -13.25
C GLN A 52 -0.17 -3.01 -12.44
N LEU A 53 -0.15 -2.36 -11.28
CA LEU A 53 0.99 -2.41 -10.35
C LEU A 53 1.25 -3.85 -9.89
N GLY A 54 0.20 -4.57 -9.49
CA GLY A 54 0.29 -5.97 -9.07
C GLY A 54 0.86 -6.87 -10.18
N ARG A 55 0.41 -6.68 -11.42
CA ARG A 55 0.92 -7.43 -12.59
C ARG A 55 2.38 -7.09 -12.90
N GLN A 56 2.76 -5.82 -12.86
CA GLN A 56 4.13 -5.37 -13.17
C GLN A 56 5.14 -5.97 -12.20
N TYR A 57 4.90 -5.83 -10.90
CA TYR A 57 5.84 -6.28 -9.88
C TYR A 57 5.65 -7.74 -9.46
N GLY A 58 4.50 -8.33 -9.76
CA GLY A 58 4.17 -9.72 -9.43
C GLY A 58 3.68 -9.90 -8.00
N CYS A 59 2.76 -9.05 -7.55
CA CYS A 59 2.15 -9.09 -6.22
C CYS A 59 0.63 -8.87 -6.28
N THR A 60 -0.07 -9.15 -5.18
CA THR A 60 -1.49 -8.78 -4.99
C THR A 60 -1.56 -7.64 -3.98
N LEU A 61 -1.98 -6.45 -4.41
CA LEU A 61 -2.20 -5.32 -3.51
C LEU A 61 -3.45 -5.53 -2.64
N PRO A 62 -3.54 -4.89 -1.45
CA PRO A 62 -4.73 -4.94 -0.61
C PRO A 62 -5.98 -4.49 -1.36
N LYS A 63 -7.10 -5.17 -1.13
CA LYS A 63 -8.42 -4.83 -1.72
C LYS A 63 -9.39 -4.30 -0.66
N THR A 64 -9.14 -4.64 0.59
CA THR A 64 -9.92 -4.20 1.74
C THR A 64 -9.23 -3.01 2.40
N SER A 65 -10.00 -2.02 2.86
CA SER A 65 -9.40 -0.85 3.48
C SER A 65 -8.73 -1.21 4.80
N VAL A 66 -7.71 -0.44 5.19
CA VAL A 66 -7.02 -0.61 6.49
C VAL A 66 -8.01 -0.48 7.65
N LEU A 67 -9.00 0.40 7.53
CA LEU A 67 -10.04 0.61 8.53
C LEU A 67 -11.01 -0.58 8.61
N ASP A 68 -11.36 -1.20 7.48
CA ASP A 68 -12.21 -2.40 7.48
C ASP A 68 -11.49 -3.60 8.10
N HIS A 69 -10.18 -3.75 7.83
CA HIS A 69 -9.35 -4.73 8.53
C HIS A 69 -9.33 -4.46 10.03
N ALA A 70 -9.22 -3.20 10.45
CA ALA A 70 -9.25 -2.80 11.86
C ALA A 70 -10.58 -3.18 12.54
N ILE A 71 -11.70 -2.94 11.87
CA ILE A 71 -13.03 -3.34 12.35
C ILE A 71 -13.11 -4.87 12.49
N ALA A 72 -12.62 -5.62 11.50
CA ALA A 72 -12.64 -7.08 11.54
C ALA A 72 -11.77 -7.65 12.67
N VAL A 73 -10.60 -7.06 12.93
CA VAL A 73 -9.66 -7.48 13.98
C VAL A 73 -10.18 -7.16 15.39
N CYS A 74 -10.74 -5.96 15.59
CA CYS A 74 -11.23 -5.53 16.90
C CYS A 74 -12.66 -5.97 17.21
N GLY A 75 -13.44 -6.34 16.20
CA GLY A 75 -14.87 -6.67 16.32
C GLY A 75 -15.79 -5.46 16.33
N ASP A 76 -15.25 -4.24 16.41
CA ASP A 76 -15.97 -2.98 16.25
C ASP A 76 -15.05 -1.86 15.70
N ALA A 77 -15.66 -0.72 15.40
CA ALA A 77 -14.98 0.43 14.80
C ALA A 77 -14.54 1.51 15.81
N SER A 78 -14.92 1.41 17.08
CA SER A 78 -14.96 2.54 18.02
C SER A 78 -13.60 3.19 18.28
N GLU A 79 -12.54 2.38 18.27
CA GLU A 79 -11.16 2.84 18.45
C GLU A 79 -10.65 3.68 17.28
N PHE A 80 -11.07 3.34 16.06
CA PHE A 80 -10.57 3.93 14.82
C PHE A 80 -11.53 4.92 14.18
N LEU A 81 -12.82 4.83 14.51
CA LEU A 81 -13.91 5.65 13.99
C LEU A 81 -14.83 6.12 15.12
N ALA A 82 -14.96 7.44 15.25
CA ALA A 82 -15.95 8.10 16.09
C ALA A 82 -16.95 8.85 15.21
N ASN A 83 -18.24 8.52 15.32
CA ASN A 83 -19.31 9.11 14.49
C ASN A 83 -19.02 9.02 12.97
N GLY A 84 -18.47 7.89 12.51
CA GLY A 84 -18.11 7.66 11.11
C GLY A 84 -16.89 8.45 10.61
N ARG A 85 -16.08 8.99 11.52
CA ARG A 85 -14.89 9.79 11.22
C ARG A 85 -13.67 9.23 11.91
N ILE A 86 -12.50 9.32 11.28
CA ILE A 86 -11.26 8.76 11.83
C ILE A 86 -10.88 9.43 13.15
N THR A 87 -10.48 8.63 14.13
CA THR A 87 -9.89 9.08 15.39
C THR A 87 -8.39 9.36 15.21
N GLU A 88 -7.70 9.81 16.26
CA GLU A 88 -6.22 9.90 16.24
C GLU A 88 -5.56 8.52 16.07
N ASN A 89 -6.15 7.47 16.65
CA ASN A 89 -5.67 6.10 16.45
C ASN A 89 -5.96 5.61 15.03
N GLY A 90 -7.11 5.96 14.45
CA GLY A 90 -7.41 5.73 13.04
C GLY A 90 -6.41 6.41 12.10
N LYS A 91 -6.07 7.68 12.38
CA LYS A 91 -5.04 8.44 11.66
C LYS A 91 -3.67 7.74 11.77
N THR A 92 -3.21 7.47 12.99
CA THR A 92 -1.90 6.85 13.25
C THR A 92 -1.79 5.47 12.59
N LEU A 93 -2.86 4.67 12.62
CA LEU A 93 -2.91 3.38 11.93
C LEU A 93 -2.71 3.53 10.41
N LEU A 94 -3.32 4.54 9.78
CA LEU A 94 -3.17 4.80 8.35
C LEU A 94 -1.74 5.23 8.01
N GLU A 95 -1.12 6.07 8.84
CA GLU A 95 0.29 6.48 8.70
C GLU A 95 1.26 5.31 8.82
N GLN A 96 0.95 4.30 9.64
CA GLN A 96 1.78 3.10 9.82
C GLN A 96 1.39 1.94 8.88
N SER A 97 0.38 2.13 8.02
CA SER A 97 -0.06 1.11 7.07
C SER A 97 0.90 0.98 5.88
N LEU A 98 0.64 0.01 4.98
CA LEU A 98 1.39 -0.12 3.73
C LEU A 98 1.41 1.18 2.90
N SER A 99 0.31 1.94 2.91
CA SER A 99 0.18 3.21 2.18
C SER A 99 0.98 4.38 2.79
N ALA A 100 1.46 4.21 4.03
CA ALA A 100 2.36 5.11 4.74
C ALA A 100 2.03 6.61 4.57
N TYR A 101 0.80 7.01 4.92
CA TYR A 101 0.38 8.41 4.85
C TYR A 101 1.35 9.31 5.63
N ALA A 102 1.66 10.49 5.08
CA ALA A 102 2.58 11.42 5.74
C ALA A 102 1.93 12.08 6.98
N PRO A 103 2.71 12.48 8.01
CA PRO A 103 2.20 12.95 9.31
C PRO A 103 1.14 14.08 9.29
N ASP A 104 1.13 14.90 8.23
CA ASP A 104 0.20 16.03 8.07
C ASP A 104 -0.79 15.84 6.91
N GLN A 105 -0.73 14.70 6.22
CA GLN A 105 -1.60 14.40 5.10
C GLN A 105 -3.05 14.15 5.54
N LEU A 106 -3.23 13.53 6.72
CA LEU A 106 -4.53 13.18 7.28
C LEU A 106 -4.79 13.91 8.61
N LYS A 107 -6.07 14.12 8.92
CA LYS A 107 -6.53 14.76 10.15
C LYS A 107 -7.60 13.91 10.82
N ALA A 108 -7.53 13.78 12.14
CA ALA A 108 -8.65 13.24 12.90
C ALA A 108 -9.94 14.04 12.59
N GLY A 109 -11.06 13.33 12.52
CA GLY A 109 -12.34 13.88 12.09
C GLY A 109 -12.62 13.77 10.58
N MET A 110 -11.66 13.34 9.75
CA MET A 110 -11.93 13.04 8.34
C MET A 110 -12.86 11.82 8.19
N GLN A 111 -13.74 11.85 7.19
CA GLN A 111 -14.51 10.67 6.80
C GLN A 111 -13.64 9.71 5.98
N PRO A 112 -13.91 8.40 5.99
CA PRO A 112 -13.18 7.43 5.15
C PRO A 112 -13.11 7.82 3.66
N ALA A 113 -14.18 8.40 3.11
CA ALA A 113 -14.19 8.90 1.74
C ALA A 113 -13.19 10.05 1.51
N GLN A 114 -12.98 10.91 2.51
CA GLN A 114 -11.99 11.99 2.43
C GLN A 114 -10.57 11.44 2.56
N VAL A 115 -10.37 10.39 3.35
CA VAL A 115 -9.07 9.68 3.41
C VAL A 115 -8.73 9.07 2.06
N PHE A 116 -9.70 8.39 1.44
CA PHE A 116 -9.55 7.85 0.09
C PHE A 116 -9.22 8.93 -0.93
N ALA A 117 -9.97 10.04 -0.92
CA ALA A 117 -9.73 11.18 -1.80
C ALA A 117 -8.35 11.83 -1.56
N ALA A 118 -7.80 11.76 -0.35
CA ALA A 118 -6.48 12.29 -0.05
C ALA A 118 -5.32 11.37 -0.48
N THR A 119 -5.58 10.21 -1.08
CA THR A 119 -4.51 9.30 -1.53
C THR A 119 -3.74 9.88 -2.71
N THR A 120 -2.42 9.90 -2.56
CA THR A 120 -1.49 10.42 -3.58
C THR A 120 -0.82 9.30 -4.37
N VAL A 121 -0.20 9.67 -5.48
CA VAL A 121 0.69 8.78 -6.26
C VAL A 121 1.76 8.15 -5.37
N LEU A 122 2.35 8.93 -4.46
CA LEU A 122 3.34 8.45 -3.49
C LEU A 122 2.77 7.36 -2.56
N ASN A 123 1.54 7.51 -2.05
CA ASN A 123 0.96 6.49 -1.17
C ASN A 123 0.76 5.15 -1.89
N TRP A 124 0.35 5.18 -3.16
CA TRP A 124 0.21 3.98 -3.97
C TRP A 124 1.56 3.33 -4.28
N ALA A 125 2.57 4.14 -4.59
CA ALA A 125 3.93 3.65 -4.78
C ALA A 125 4.50 3.03 -3.49
N GLN A 126 4.28 3.67 -2.34
CA GLN A 126 4.66 3.14 -1.03
C GLN A 126 3.92 1.84 -0.73
N GLN A 127 2.60 1.76 -0.97
CA GLN A 127 1.83 0.54 -0.75
C GLN A 127 2.40 -0.65 -1.53
N CYS A 128 2.68 -0.44 -2.81
CA CYS A 128 3.30 -1.46 -3.66
C CYS A 128 4.69 -1.84 -3.17
N ARG A 129 5.57 -0.86 -2.92
CA ARG A 129 6.94 -1.11 -2.46
C ARG A 129 6.96 -1.83 -1.11
N ASN A 130 6.16 -1.37 -0.15
CA ASN A 130 6.17 -1.84 1.23
C ASN A 130 5.69 -3.29 1.33
N LEU A 131 4.84 -3.74 0.41
CA LEU A 131 4.43 -5.14 0.33
C LEU A 131 5.63 -6.08 0.13
N PHE A 132 6.67 -5.64 -0.59
CA PHE A 132 7.90 -6.42 -0.78
C PHE A 132 8.82 -6.49 0.44
N ASN A 133 8.48 -5.81 1.55
CA ASN A 133 9.08 -6.10 2.86
C ASN A 133 8.62 -7.46 3.42
N TYR A 134 7.54 -8.02 2.87
CA TYR A 134 6.93 -9.29 3.26
C TYR A 134 7.23 -10.41 2.25
N LEU A 135 8.40 -10.34 1.61
CA LEU A 135 8.96 -11.47 0.87
C LEU A 135 9.31 -12.63 1.82
N PRO A 136 9.29 -13.89 1.33
CA PRO A 136 9.71 -15.04 2.11
C PRO A 136 11.11 -14.86 2.75
N ALA A 137 11.37 -15.53 3.88
CA ALA A 137 12.66 -15.41 4.57
C ALA A 137 13.85 -15.87 3.69
N SER A 138 13.64 -16.92 2.89
CA SER A 138 14.54 -17.45 1.87
C SER A 138 13.75 -17.81 0.61
N CYS A 139 14.45 -17.95 -0.52
CA CYS A 139 13.86 -18.41 -1.77
C CYS A 139 13.27 -19.82 -1.59
N PRO A 140 11.97 -20.03 -1.87
CA PRO A 140 11.33 -21.34 -1.73
C PRO A 140 11.97 -22.44 -2.58
N ASP A 141 12.59 -22.07 -3.70
CA ASP A 141 13.10 -23.02 -4.69
C ASP A 141 14.56 -23.44 -4.43
N CYS A 142 15.41 -22.55 -3.94
CA CYS A 142 16.85 -22.81 -3.77
C CYS A 142 17.44 -22.39 -2.42
N ASN A 143 16.61 -21.85 -1.52
CA ASN A 143 16.98 -21.39 -0.17
C ASN A 143 18.00 -20.23 -0.12
N ALA A 144 18.29 -19.55 -1.24
CA ALA A 144 19.09 -18.32 -1.22
C ALA A 144 18.32 -17.15 -0.57
N HIS A 145 19.03 -16.14 -0.08
CA HIS A 145 18.44 -15.06 0.72
C HIS A 145 18.42 -13.68 0.04
N GLN A 146 18.87 -13.61 -1.21
CA GLN A 146 18.97 -12.37 -1.97
C GLN A 146 17.85 -12.28 -3.00
N ALA A 147 17.06 -11.21 -2.93
CA ALA A 147 16.14 -10.79 -3.97
C ALA A 147 16.77 -9.69 -4.83
N VAL A 148 16.50 -9.72 -6.13
CA VAL A 148 16.96 -8.74 -7.13
C VAL A 148 15.83 -8.42 -8.11
N LEU A 149 15.97 -7.33 -8.86
CA LEU A 149 15.13 -7.04 -10.02
C LEU A 149 15.74 -7.66 -11.28
N ASN A 150 14.91 -8.31 -12.10
CA ASN A 150 15.31 -8.72 -13.44
C ASN A 150 15.10 -7.59 -14.46
N GLU A 151 15.47 -7.83 -15.73
CA GLU A 151 15.32 -6.85 -16.84
C GLU A 151 13.87 -6.40 -17.10
N ARG A 152 12.88 -7.15 -16.60
CA ARG A 152 11.45 -6.84 -16.71
C ARG A 152 10.89 -6.19 -15.45
N GLN A 153 11.76 -5.72 -14.54
CA GLN A 153 11.40 -5.15 -13.25
C GLN A 153 10.58 -6.09 -12.34
N GLN A 154 10.77 -7.40 -12.49
CA GLN A 154 10.14 -8.39 -11.63
C GLN A 154 11.10 -8.79 -10.51
N VAL A 155 10.57 -9.00 -9.32
CA VAL A 155 11.37 -9.46 -8.18
C VAL A 155 11.62 -10.95 -8.28
N VAL A 156 12.90 -11.33 -8.32
CA VAL A 156 13.37 -12.70 -8.49
C VAL A 156 14.49 -13.03 -7.51
N CYS A 157 14.72 -14.32 -7.29
CA CYS A 157 15.84 -14.80 -6.52
C CYS A 157 17.15 -14.53 -7.27
N GLY A 158 18.14 -13.93 -6.60
CA GLY A 158 19.45 -13.66 -7.17
C GLY A 158 20.30 -14.89 -7.50
N ALA A 159 19.90 -16.09 -7.05
CA ALA A 159 20.63 -17.33 -7.29
C ALA A 159 20.00 -18.20 -8.39
N CYS A 160 18.70 -18.53 -8.27
CA CYS A 160 18.02 -19.42 -9.22
C CYS A 160 17.08 -18.70 -10.20
N SER A 161 16.93 -17.37 -10.10
CA SER A 161 16.00 -16.56 -10.90
C SER A 161 14.51 -16.91 -10.75
N ALA A 162 14.14 -17.76 -9.80
CA ALA A 162 12.75 -18.01 -9.46
C ALA A 162 12.05 -16.72 -9.06
N ARG A 163 10.79 -16.54 -9.49
CA ARG A 163 9.98 -15.39 -9.10
C ARG A 163 9.72 -15.43 -7.59
N LEU A 164 9.90 -14.29 -6.94
CA LEU A 164 9.61 -14.13 -5.52
C LEU A 164 8.40 -13.24 -5.37
N THR A 165 7.35 -13.80 -4.77
CA THR A 165 6.09 -13.10 -4.53
C THR A 165 6.00 -12.78 -3.04
N PRO A 166 5.65 -11.54 -2.64
CA PRO A 166 5.37 -11.23 -1.25
C PRO A 166 4.08 -11.91 -0.77
N ALA A 167 3.82 -11.87 0.54
CA ALA A 167 2.51 -12.25 1.07
C ALA A 167 1.37 -11.41 0.45
N ASP A 168 0.14 -11.92 0.52
CA ASP A 168 -1.03 -11.23 -0.04
C ASP A 168 -1.27 -9.88 0.67
N GLY A 169 -1.66 -8.85 -0.08
CA GLY A 169 -1.84 -7.51 0.46
C GLY A 169 -2.86 -7.42 1.59
N ASP A 170 -3.98 -8.14 1.51
CA ASP A 170 -4.98 -8.14 2.59
C ASP A 170 -4.48 -8.89 3.82
N GLU A 171 -3.68 -9.96 3.63
CA GLU A 171 -3.02 -10.67 4.73
C GLU A 171 -2.03 -9.76 5.47
N VAL A 172 -1.17 -9.06 4.72
CA VAL A 172 -0.19 -8.13 5.28
C VAL A 172 -0.86 -6.94 5.96
N SER A 173 -1.89 -6.36 5.34
CA SER A 173 -2.64 -5.25 5.94
C SER A 173 -3.29 -5.67 7.26
N ARG A 174 -3.91 -6.86 7.32
CA ARG A 174 -4.47 -7.41 8.56
C ARG A 174 -3.40 -7.65 9.61
N GLN A 175 -2.24 -8.21 9.25
CA GLN A 175 -1.12 -8.42 10.17
C GLN A 175 -0.64 -7.09 10.79
N LEU A 176 -0.51 -6.03 9.99
CA LEU A 176 -0.11 -4.71 10.46
C LEU A 176 -1.13 -4.11 11.44
N VAL A 177 -2.42 -4.27 11.14
CA VAL A 177 -3.50 -3.87 12.05
C VAL A 177 -3.42 -4.65 13.38
N GLU A 178 -3.26 -5.97 13.34
CA GLU A 178 -3.12 -6.81 14.54
C GLU A 178 -1.92 -6.36 15.40
N GLN A 179 -0.80 -6.02 14.77
CA GLN A 179 0.40 -5.50 15.44
C GLN A 179 0.15 -4.12 16.07
N PHE A 180 -0.52 -3.22 15.35
CA PHE A 180 -0.90 -1.90 15.84
C PHE A 180 -1.80 -2.00 17.07
N VAL A 181 -2.88 -2.80 16.99
CA VAL A 181 -3.82 -3.02 18.09
C VAL A 181 -3.12 -3.59 19.32
N ALA A 182 -2.21 -4.55 19.13
CA ALA A 182 -1.47 -5.17 20.23
C ALA A 182 -0.55 -4.19 20.97
N THR A 183 -0.06 -3.13 20.30
CA THR A 183 0.93 -2.20 20.84
C THR A 183 0.36 -0.85 21.26
N HIS A 184 -0.77 -0.41 20.69
CA HIS A 184 -1.31 0.94 20.90
C HIS A 184 -2.69 0.98 21.59
N VAL A 185 -3.42 -0.14 21.62
CA VAL A 185 -4.81 -0.17 22.15
C VAL A 185 -4.94 -1.00 23.42
N LYS A 186 -4.14 -2.06 23.57
CA LYS A 186 -4.19 -2.97 24.73
C LYS A 186 -3.57 -2.45 26.04
N GLU A 187 -3.02 -1.24 26.07
CA GLU A 187 -2.57 -0.61 27.33
C GLU A 187 -3.68 0.11 28.12
N THR A 188 -4.94 0.03 27.66
CA THR A 188 -6.06 0.77 28.25
C THR A 188 -7.03 -0.07 29.11
N VAL A 189 -6.62 -1.26 29.55
CA VAL A 189 -7.41 -2.10 30.48
C VAL A 189 -6.67 -2.35 31.79
#